data_AF-A0A2G5XLI6-F1
#
_entry.id   AF-A0A2G5XLI6-F1
#
_cell.length_a   1.000
_cell.length_b   1.000
_cell.length_c   1.000
_cell.angle_alpha   90.00
_cell.angle_beta   90.00
_cell.angle_gamma   90.00
#
_symmetry.space_group_name_H-M   'P 1'
#
loop_
_entity.id
_entity.type
_entity.pdbx_description
1 polymer ?
#
loop_
_entity_poly.entity_id
_entity_poly.type
_entity_poly.pdbx_seq_one_letter_code
_entity_poly.pdbx_strand_id
1 'polypeptide(L)'
;MSSFTNVPMLIQQMQQAIRQKRYTLALDTIRELEKLNVSRKQILWHKALLESKVGNLHVALAYLKELDSDELHAIKLQQTIVDNWDTYTQIIAKYNDAVSEIQLGFGEKALHIIDHAMELAGKLPIPIELYRMKTVLLARYESDPLSRYTAGLPMYALDDPTIKRVVAAEPPRPDIPRPIPKPKVKRKLKKEAAVLLASIATVLLVFVVWLVANLMAQPETATESPTTAPVKKPAITETASKKDEPVKEVVATTKEETKLEFVSDEAARTYYNEGYKQFMKEDFPAAVVYLEYAMRTEESDYFTDDASYFLASSYLREQKYEDVVKIAKAFRKEKDVNYKESPYREGIRLQASRALWQLGKETQAISILDELINKSDEDWVTYEARAMKKFVVDGESSSEDEEETG
;
A
#
# COMPACT_ATOMS: atom_id res chain seq x y z
N MET A 1 13.73 -29.61 2.19
CA MET A 1 13.07 -29.91 3.49
C MET A 1 11.70 -29.25 3.46
N SER A 2 10.65 -30.03 3.23
CA SER A 2 9.27 -29.53 3.21
C SER A 2 8.79 -29.40 4.66
N SER A 3 8.58 -28.17 5.12
CA SER A 3 7.86 -27.89 6.36
C SER A 3 6.43 -28.39 6.15
N PHE A 4 6.05 -29.48 6.81
CA PHE A 4 4.63 -29.88 6.90
C PHE A 4 3.90 -28.82 7.71
N THR A 5 3.43 -27.77 7.04
CA THR A 5 2.56 -26.77 7.63
C THR A 5 1.22 -27.44 7.92
N ASN A 6 0.96 -27.72 9.20
CA ASN A 6 -0.20 -28.50 9.63
C ASN A 6 -1.45 -27.60 9.71
N VAL A 7 -2.50 -27.93 8.95
CA VAL A 7 -3.76 -27.16 8.87
C VAL A 7 -4.37 -26.87 10.27
N PRO A 8 -4.54 -27.87 11.17
CA PRO A 8 -4.94 -27.64 12.57
C PRO A 8 -4.15 -26.57 13.32
N MET A 9 -2.83 -26.54 13.13
CA MET A 9 -1.96 -25.55 13.79
C MET A 9 -2.24 -24.14 13.28
N LEU A 10 -2.38 -23.97 11.97
CA LEU A 10 -2.72 -22.67 11.36
C LEU A 10 -4.11 -22.19 11.79
N ILE A 11 -5.09 -23.09 11.89
CA ILE A 11 -6.44 -22.75 12.40
C ILE A 11 -6.33 -22.26 13.86
N GLN A 12 -5.57 -22.96 14.71
CA GLN A 12 -5.36 -22.55 16.10
C GLN A 12 -4.65 -21.19 16.19
N GLN A 13 -3.64 -20.96 15.36
CA GLN A 13 -2.94 -19.67 15.28
C GLN A 13 -3.87 -18.53 14.86
N MET A 14 -4.71 -18.74 13.83
CA MET A 14 -5.69 -17.76 13.40
C MET A 14 -6.68 -17.43 14.51
N GLN A 15 -7.24 -18.45 15.18
CA GLN A 15 -8.18 -18.26 16.29
C GLN A 15 -7.53 -17.51 17.46
N GLN A 16 -6.27 -17.82 17.77
CA GLN A 16 -5.51 -17.10 18.79
C GLN A 16 -5.29 -15.64 18.40
N ALA A 17 -4.90 -15.36 17.16
CA ALA A 17 -4.72 -14.00 16.65
C ALA A 17 -6.03 -13.19 16.71
N ILE A 18 -7.17 -13.80 16.35
CA ILE A 18 -8.50 -13.19 16.47
C ILE A 18 -8.81 -12.83 17.93
N ARG A 19 -8.61 -13.76 18.87
CA ARG A 19 -8.82 -13.50 20.31
C ARG A 19 -7.95 -12.38 20.85
N GLN A 20 -6.73 -12.26 20.33
CA GLN A 20 -5.79 -11.19 20.68
C GLN A 20 -6.04 -9.87 19.92
N LYS A 21 -7.10 -9.79 19.11
CA LYS A 21 -7.41 -8.64 18.23
C LYS A 21 -6.29 -8.30 17.24
N ARG A 22 -5.46 -9.28 16.89
CA ARG A 22 -4.38 -9.20 15.89
C ARG A 22 -4.89 -9.61 14.52
N TYR A 23 -5.81 -8.81 13.98
CA TYR A 23 -6.56 -9.18 12.78
C TYR A 23 -5.69 -9.23 11.51
N THR A 24 -4.63 -8.42 11.41
CA THR A 24 -3.66 -8.47 10.31
C THR A 24 -2.91 -9.80 10.29
N LEU A 25 -2.44 -10.27 11.44
CA LEU A 25 -1.82 -11.60 11.57
C LEU A 25 -2.80 -12.72 11.23
N ALA A 26 -4.07 -12.59 11.63
CA ALA A 26 -5.11 -13.55 11.26
C ALA A 26 -5.38 -13.54 9.74
N LEU A 27 -5.32 -12.38 9.09
CA LEU A 27 -5.43 -12.25 7.62
C LEU A 27 -4.26 -12.91 6.89
N ASP A 28 -3.04 -12.79 7.41
CA ASP A 28 -1.89 -13.52 6.83
C ASP A 28 -2.04 -15.03 7.02
N THR A 29 -2.55 -15.46 8.18
CA THR A 29 -2.78 -16.87 8.47
C THR A 29 -3.87 -17.47 7.56
N ILE A 30 -4.96 -16.75 7.28
CA ILE A 30 -6.02 -17.25 6.39
C ILE A 30 -5.55 -17.34 4.92
N ARG A 31 -4.64 -16.46 4.48
CA ARG A 31 -4.00 -16.55 3.15
C ARG A 31 -3.14 -17.80 3.00
N GLU A 32 -2.47 -18.24 4.08
CA GLU A 32 -1.75 -19.52 4.07
C GLU A 32 -2.72 -20.70 4.11
N LEU A 33 -3.81 -20.63 4.87
CA LEU A 33 -4.85 -21.67 4.91
C LEU A 33 -5.54 -21.86 3.54
N GLU A 34 -5.72 -20.80 2.76
CA GLU A 34 -6.30 -20.85 1.42
C GLU A 34 -5.46 -21.65 0.42
N LYS A 35 -4.13 -21.65 0.60
CA LYS A 35 -3.21 -22.46 -0.22
C LYS A 35 -3.29 -23.95 0.10
N LEU A 36 -3.92 -24.29 1.23
CA LEU A 36 -4.15 -25.65 1.68
C LEU A 36 -5.60 -26.02 1.34
N ASN A 37 -5.91 -27.31 1.19
CA ASN A 37 -7.25 -27.80 0.79
C ASN A 37 -8.34 -27.60 1.89
N VAL A 38 -8.43 -26.41 2.46
CA VAL A 38 -9.44 -25.97 3.42
C VAL A 38 -10.71 -25.57 2.69
N SER A 39 -11.87 -25.74 3.34
CA SER A 39 -13.17 -25.39 2.76
C SER A 39 -13.21 -23.93 2.29
N ARG A 40 -13.46 -23.71 0.99
CA ARG A 40 -13.60 -22.38 0.39
C ARG A 40 -14.64 -21.52 1.12
N LYS A 41 -15.78 -22.11 1.52
CA LYS A 41 -16.81 -21.39 2.29
C LYS A 41 -16.26 -20.88 3.64
N GLN A 42 -15.47 -21.70 4.33
CA GLN A 42 -14.83 -21.30 5.58
C GLN A 42 -13.78 -20.20 5.35
N ILE A 43 -12.99 -20.30 4.28
CA ILE A 43 -12.02 -19.26 3.91
C ILE A 43 -12.71 -17.92 3.65
N LEU A 44 -13.74 -17.91 2.80
CA LEU A 44 -14.49 -16.70 2.44
C LEU A 44 -15.15 -16.05 3.67
N TRP A 45 -15.78 -16.83 4.54
CA TRP A 45 -16.35 -16.32 5.79
C TRP A 45 -15.30 -15.65 6.67
N HIS A 46 -14.17 -16.31 6.92
CA HIS A 46 -13.13 -15.75 7.79
C HIS A 46 -12.47 -14.51 7.17
N LYS A 47 -12.26 -14.49 5.85
CA LYS A 47 -11.78 -13.30 5.14
C LYS A 47 -12.77 -12.15 5.28
N ALA A 48 -14.07 -12.36 5.01
CA ALA A 48 -15.08 -11.33 5.18
C ALA A 48 -15.11 -10.76 6.60
N LEU A 49 -15.12 -11.65 7.60
CA LEU A 49 -15.11 -11.24 9.01
C LEU A 49 -13.86 -10.43 9.34
N LEU A 50 -12.67 -10.90 8.97
CA LEU A 50 -11.41 -10.23 9.30
C LEU A 50 -11.25 -8.89 8.57
N GLU A 51 -11.57 -8.82 7.28
CA GLU A 51 -11.56 -7.57 6.50
C GLU A 51 -12.51 -6.54 7.11
N SER A 52 -13.69 -6.96 7.59
CA SER A 52 -14.61 -6.06 8.30
C SER A 52 -14.02 -5.51 9.60
N LYS A 53 -13.16 -6.27 10.31
CA LYS A 53 -12.53 -5.85 11.56
C LYS A 53 -11.35 -4.91 11.36
N VAL A 54 -10.69 -4.96 10.22
CA VAL A 54 -9.62 -4.01 9.85
C VAL A 54 -10.14 -2.81 9.05
N GLY A 55 -11.46 -2.72 8.85
CA GLY A 55 -12.12 -1.59 8.20
C GLY A 55 -12.18 -1.65 6.67
N ASN A 56 -11.83 -2.77 6.05
CA ASN A 56 -11.91 -2.97 4.60
C ASN A 56 -13.32 -3.45 4.20
N LEU A 57 -14.33 -2.62 4.44
CA LEU A 57 -15.74 -3.04 4.30
C LEU A 57 -16.11 -3.42 2.87
N HIS A 58 -15.52 -2.76 1.87
CA HIS A 58 -15.69 -3.09 0.46
C HIS A 58 -15.18 -4.51 0.12
N VAL A 59 -14.02 -4.89 0.64
CA VAL A 59 -13.46 -6.24 0.47
C VAL A 59 -14.30 -7.27 1.20
N ALA A 60 -14.71 -6.97 2.43
CA ALA A 60 -15.58 -7.84 3.22
C ALA A 60 -16.91 -8.12 2.50
N LEU A 61 -17.52 -7.09 1.90
CA LEU A 61 -18.75 -7.22 1.13
C LEU A 61 -18.56 -8.06 -0.13
N ALA A 62 -17.42 -7.92 -0.82
CA ALA A 62 -17.09 -8.74 -1.97
C ALA A 62 -17.00 -10.24 -1.59
N TYR A 63 -16.34 -10.56 -0.48
CA TYR A 63 -16.26 -11.94 0.01
C TYR A 63 -17.61 -12.50 0.48
N LEU A 64 -18.49 -11.67 1.06
CA LEU A 64 -19.84 -12.11 1.43
C LEU A 64 -20.70 -12.41 0.20
N LYS A 65 -20.60 -11.58 -0.84
CA LYS A 65 -21.26 -11.81 -2.13
C LYS A 65 -20.76 -13.09 -2.80
N GLU A 66 -19.46 -13.37 -2.72
CA GLU A 66 -18.89 -14.61 -3.25
C GLU A 66 -19.27 -15.85 -2.42
N LEU A 67 -19.39 -15.69 -1.10
CA LEU A 67 -19.78 -16.76 -0.19
C LEU A 67 -21.22 -17.23 -0.43
N ASP A 68 -22.12 -16.31 -0.79
CA ASP A 68 -23.54 -16.55 -1.08
C ASP A 68 -24.19 -17.51 -0.07
N SER A 69 -24.21 -17.08 1.19
CA SER A 69 -24.65 -17.90 2.33
C SER A 69 -25.91 -17.33 2.97
N ASP A 70 -26.90 -18.20 3.15
CA ASP A 70 -28.13 -17.93 3.89
C ASP A 70 -27.95 -18.01 5.43
N GLU A 71 -26.71 -18.23 5.90
CA GLU A 71 -26.43 -18.30 7.32
C GLU A 71 -26.66 -16.94 8.00
N LEU A 72 -27.44 -16.94 9.08
CA LEU A 72 -27.86 -15.72 9.79
C LEU A 72 -26.70 -14.77 10.15
N HIS A 73 -25.53 -15.31 10.47
CA HIS A 73 -24.37 -14.50 10.84
C HIS A 73 -23.72 -13.80 9.63
N ALA A 74 -23.74 -14.42 8.45
CA ALA A 74 -23.27 -13.81 7.20
C ALA A 74 -24.23 -12.69 6.76
N ILE A 75 -25.54 -12.95 6.81
CA ILE A 75 -26.59 -11.95 6.51
C ILE A 75 -26.45 -10.73 7.43
N LYS A 76 -26.28 -10.95 8.74
CA LYS A 76 -26.10 -9.86 9.72
C LYS A 76 -24.85 -9.02 9.45
N LEU A 77 -23.74 -9.65 9.10
CA LEU A 77 -22.51 -8.93 8.77
C LEU A 77 -22.68 -8.09 7.50
N GLN A 78 -23.29 -8.67 6.47
CA GLN A 78 -23.60 -7.95 5.24
C GLN A 78 -24.51 -6.74 5.49
N GLN A 79 -25.59 -6.92 6.24
CA GLN A 79 -26.49 -5.83 6.59
C GLN A 79 -25.77 -4.73 7.35
N THR A 80 -24.93 -5.09 8.33
CA THR A 80 -24.12 -4.11 9.08
C THR A 80 -23.21 -3.30 8.14
N ILE A 81 -22.60 -3.94 7.14
CA ILE A 81 -21.76 -3.23 6.16
C ILE A 81 -22.60 -2.30 5.29
N VAL A 82 -23.75 -2.76 4.81
CA VAL A 82 -24.67 -1.97 3.97
C VAL A 82 -25.22 -0.76 4.74
N ASP A 83 -25.61 -0.94 6.00
CA ASP A 83 -26.12 0.13 6.85
C ASP A 83 -25.08 1.24 7.11
N ASN A 84 -23.79 0.90 7.09
CA ASN A 84 -22.68 1.84 7.28
C ASN A 84 -22.03 2.27 5.95
N TRP A 85 -22.60 1.90 4.80
CA TRP A 85 -21.94 2.07 3.50
C TRP A 85 -21.71 3.53 3.16
N ASP A 86 -22.70 4.38 3.38
CA ASP A 86 -22.60 5.82 3.10
C ASP A 86 -21.46 6.47 3.91
N THR A 87 -21.49 6.29 5.24
CA THR A 87 -20.42 6.77 6.14
C THR A 87 -19.05 6.22 5.74
N TYR A 88 -18.97 4.92 5.42
CA TYR A 88 -17.73 4.30 4.95
C TYR A 88 -17.21 4.99 3.67
N THR A 89 -18.07 5.21 2.68
CA THR A 89 -17.65 5.88 1.44
C THR A 89 -17.21 7.32 1.66
N GLN A 90 -17.84 8.06 2.58
CA GLN A 90 -17.41 9.40 2.96
C GLN A 90 -16.02 9.39 3.62
N ILE A 91 -15.72 8.42 4.49
CA ILE A 91 -14.40 8.26 5.12
C ILE A 91 -13.33 7.99 4.05
N ILE A 92 -13.62 7.10 3.09
CA ILE A 92 -12.68 6.80 1.99
C ILE A 92 -12.48 8.02 1.09
N ALA A 93 -13.54 8.78 0.81
CA ALA A 93 -13.42 10.04 0.08
C ALA A 93 -12.51 11.03 0.81
N LYS A 94 -12.68 11.19 2.14
CA LYS A 94 -11.80 12.05 2.95
C LYS A 94 -10.36 11.56 2.99
N TYR A 95 -10.14 10.25 3.04
CA TYR A 95 -8.80 9.70 2.91
C TYR A 95 -8.17 10.08 1.56
N ASN A 96 -8.92 9.96 0.45
CA ASN A 96 -8.44 10.37 -0.87
C ASN A 96 -8.20 11.89 -0.99
N ASP A 97 -9.06 12.70 -0.36
CA ASP A 97 -8.85 14.15 -0.24
C ASP A 97 -7.52 14.43 0.48
N ALA A 98 -7.25 13.77 1.61
CA ALA A 98 -6.02 13.93 2.36
C ALA A 98 -4.78 13.44 1.60
N VAL A 99 -4.87 12.33 0.85
CA VAL A 99 -3.80 11.89 -0.04
C VAL A 99 -3.48 13.00 -1.05
N SER A 100 -4.52 13.60 -1.64
CA SER A 100 -4.36 14.73 -2.56
C SER A 100 -3.64 15.88 -1.87
N GLU A 101 -4.05 16.32 -0.68
CA GLU A 101 -3.35 17.38 0.07
C GLU A 101 -1.86 17.08 0.32
N ILE A 102 -1.52 15.84 0.69
CA ILE A 102 -0.12 15.41 0.87
C ILE A 102 0.65 15.51 -0.45
N GLN A 103 0.05 15.03 -1.55
CA GLN A 103 0.60 15.12 -2.90
C GLN A 103 0.74 16.57 -3.38
N LEU A 104 0.02 17.50 -2.78
CA LEU A 104 0.09 18.93 -3.05
C LEU A 104 1.05 19.67 -2.10
N GLY A 105 1.59 18.99 -1.08
CA GLY A 105 2.55 19.54 -0.10
C GLY A 105 1.91 20.04 1.19
N PHE A 106 0.58 20.01 1.31
CA PHE A 106 -0.19 20.55 2.42
C PHE A 106 -0.49 19.48 3.49
N GLY A 107 0.57 18.93 4.09
CA GLY A 107 0.40 17.85 5.07
C GLY A 107 -0.33 18.26 6.37
N GLU A 108 -0.30 19.53 6.78
CA GLU A 108 -1.10 20.04 7.92
C GLU A 108 -2.60 20.02 7.59
N LYS A 109 -2.96 20.44 6.37
CA LYS A 109 -4.35 20.36 5.89
C LYS A 109 -4.81 18.92 5.76
N ALA A 110 -3.94 18.02 5.27
CA ALA A 110 -4.20 16.59 5.24
C ALA A 110 -4.47 16.02 6.65
N LEU A 111 -3.77 16.52 7.67
CA LEU A 111 -3.97 16.08 9.05
C LEU A 111 -5.39 16.44 9.53
N HIS A 112 -5.84 17.67 9.30
CA HIS A 112 -7.21 18.09 9.63
C HIS A 112 -8.28 17.28 8.88
N ILE A 113 -8.06 16.97 7.60
CA ILE A 113 -8.99 16.13 6.82
C ILE A 113 -9.08 14.72 7.41
N ILE A 114 -7.94 14.14 7.81
CA ILE A 114 -7.91 12.81 8.43
C ILE A 114 -8.54 12.82 9.82
N ASP A 115 -8.37 13.87 10.61
CA ASP A 115 -9.06 14.02 11.89
C ASP A 115 -10.58 14.00 11.70
N HIS A 116 -11.09 14.79 10.75
CA HIS A 116 -12.50 14.79 10.41
C HIS A 116 -12.96 13.39 9.90
N ALA A 117 -12.17 12.71 9.05
CA ALA A 117 -12.50 11.36 8.60
C ALA A 117 -12.63 10.36 9.77
N MET A 118 -11.76 10.46 10.77
CA MET A 118 -11.80 9.59 11.95
C MET A 118 -12.93 9.95 12.92
N GLU A 119 -13.31 11.23 13.02
CA GLU A 119 -14.49 11.66 13.77
C GLU A 119 -15.79 11.14 13.14
N LEU A 120 -15.91 11.26 11.81
CA LEU A 120 -17.04 10.71 11.04
C LEU A 120 -17.18 9.19 11.24
N ALA A 121 -16.05 8.48 11.34
CA ALA A 121 -16.06 7.04 11.58
C ALA A 121 -16.65 6.66 12.94
N GLY A 122 -16.42 7.47 13.98
CA GLY A 122 -16.87 7.17 15.34
C GLY A 122 -16.41 5.79 15.83
N LYS A 123 -17.32 4.80 15.82
CA LYS A 123 -17.02 3.40 16.23
C LYS A 123 -16.83 2.45 15.05
N LEU A 124 -17.01 2.91 13.83
CA LEU A 124 -16.82 2.11 12.63
C LEU A 124 -15.35 1.70 12.51
N PRO A 125 -15.03 0.42 12.24
CA PRO A 125 -13.68 0.03 11.88
C PRO A 125 -13.23 0.77 10.62
N ILE A 126 -12.09 1.43 10.67
CA ILE A 126 -11.48 2.13 9.54
C ILE A 126 -10.23 1.39 9.04
N PRO A 127 -9.91 1.51 7.73
CA PRO A 127 -8.71 0.94 7.13
C PRO A 127 -7.43 1.33 7.87
N ILE A 128 -6.43 0.43 7.82
CA ILE A 128 -5.13 0.65 8.47
C ILE A 128 -4.40 1.88 7.91
N GLU A 129 -4.67 2.22 6.66
CA GLU A 129 -4.13 3.34 5.92
C GLU A 129 -4.42 4.69 6.60
N LEU A 130 -5.62 4.88 7.16
CA LEU A 130 -5.94 6.11 7.91
C LEU A 130 -5.09 6.23 9.18
N TYR A 131 -4.92 5.13 9.92
CA TYR A 131 -4.08 5.13 11.12
C TYR A 131 -2.62 5.42 10.76
N ARG A 132 -2.09 4.81 9.69
CA ARG A 132 -0.73 5.07 9.19
C ARG A 132 -0.55 6.54 8.84
N MET A 133 -1.46 7.09 8.04
CA MET A 133 -1.39 8.47 7.59
C MET A 133 -1.40 9.44 8.77
N LYS A 134 -2.38 9.32 9.67
CA LYS A 134 -2.45 10.18 10.86
C LYS A 134 -1.19 10.07 11.72
N THR A 135 -0.66 8.86 11.92
CA THR A 135 0.57 8.68 12.71
C THR A 135 1.76 9.42 12.09
N VAL A 136 1.92 9.33 10.76
CA VAL A 136 3.00 10.00 10.03
C VAL A 136 2.82 11.53 10.04
N LEU A 137 1.59 12.00 9.81
CA LEU A 137 1.28 13.42 9.79
C LEU A 137 1.46 14.06 11.18
N LEU A 138 0.99 13.42 12.24
CA LEU A 138 1.23 13.87 13.61
C LEU A 138 2.73 13.92 13.91
N ALA A 139 3.49 12.88 13.57
CA ALA A 139 4.94 12.90 13.81
C ALA A 139 5.67 14.03 13.06
N ARG A 140 5.13 14.47 11.93
CA ARG A 140 5.73 15.51 11.09
C ARG A 140 5.31 16.93 11.48
N TYR A 141 4.05 17.14 11.83
CA TYR A 141 3.46 18.47 12.00
C TYR A 141 3.04 18.77 13.44
N GLU A 142 2.63 17.76 14.21
CA GLU A 142 2.13 17.90 15.58
C GLU A 142 2.62 16.75 16.48
N SER A 143 3.89 16.79 16.88
CA SER A 143 4.52 15.66 17.60
C SER A 143 3.96 15.47 19.02
N ASP A 144 3.48 16.53 19.67
CA ASP A 144 2.93 16.46 21.03
C ASP A 144 1.71 15.53 21.20
N PRO A 145 0.68 15.60 20.33
CA PRO A 145 -0.46 14.68 20.38
C PRO A 145 -0.16 13.23 19.95
N LEU A 146 0.97 12.95 19.28
CA LEU A 146 1.30 11.61 18.76
C LEU A 146 1.29 10.52 19.85
N SER A 147 1.88 10.79 21.00
CA SER A 147 1.94 9.85 22.12
C SER A 147 0.55 9.48 22.68
N ARG A 148 -0.35 10.45 22.79
CA ARG A 148 -1.75 10.22 23.20
C ARG A 148 -2.52 9.45 22.14
N TYR A 149 -2.36 9.84 20.88
CA TYR A 149 -3.01 9.17 19.77
C TYR A 149 -2.61 7.69 19.68
N THR A 150 -1.32 7.40 19.75
CA THR A 150 -0.79 6.04 19.63
C THR A 150 -1.20 5.14 20.80
N ALA A 151 -1.35 5.68 22.01
CA ALA A 151 -1.88 4.95 23.16
C ALA A 151 -3.34 4.48 22.97
N GLY A 152 -4.12 5.16 22.13
CA GLY A 152 -5.51 4.82 21.82
C GLY A 152 -5.70 3.89 20.63
N LEU A 153 -4.63 3.51 19.92
CA LEU A 153 -4.74 2.72 18.70
C LEU A 153 -5.21 1.28 18.96
N PRO A 154 -6.00 0.70 18.04
CA PRO A 154 -6.36 -0.71 18.14
C PRO A 154 -5.11 -1.60 17.98
N MET A 155 -5.14 -2.77 18.62
CA MET A 155 -3.99 -3.71 18.64
C MET A 155 -3.43 -4.04 17.25
N TYR A 156 -4.29 -4.23 16.25
CA TYR A 156 -3.84 -4.52 14.89
C TYR A 156 -3.09 -3.34 14.23
N ALA A 157 -3.42 -2.10 14.61
CA ALA A 157 -2.73 -0.91 14.14
C ALA A 157 -1.41 -0.70 14.89
N LEU A 158 -1.38 -0.97 16.20
CA LEU A 158 -0.12 -0.99 16.96
C LEU A 158 0.89 -2.00 16.42
N ASP A 159 0.41 -3.08 15.79
CA ASP A 159 1.28 -4.08 15.21
C ASP A 159 1.87 -3.68 13.84
N ASP A 160 1.39 -2.60 13.23
CA ASP A 160 1.80 -2.11 11.92
C ASP A 160 3.26 -1.61 11.90
N PRO A 161 4.08 -2.02 10.90
CA PRO A 161 5.49 -1.67 10.84
C PRO A 161 5.75 -0.19 10.60
N THR A 162 4.86 0.53 9.90
CA THR A 162 5.01 1.97 9.69
C THR A 162 4.74 2.72 10.99
N ILE A 163 3.64 2.40 11.67
CA ILE A 163 3.30 3.00 12.97
C ILE A 163 4.40 2.73 14.00
N LYS A 164 4.88 1.48 14.10
CA LYS A 164 6.01 1.12 15.01
C LYS A 164 7.27 1.93 14.74
N ARG A 165 7.63 2.15 13.47
CA ARG A 165 8.82 2.93 13.09
C ARG A 165 8.69 4.38 13.51
N VAL A 166 7.54 4.99 13.27
CA VAL A 166 7.28 6.40 13.62
C VAL A 166 7.33 6.59 15.14
N VAL A 167 6.67 5.72 15.90
CA VAL A 167 6.68 5.77 17.38
C VAL A 167 8.07 5.53 17.99
N ALA A 168 8.91 4.75 17.32
CA ALA A 168 10.28 4.49 17.76
C ALA A 168 11.26 5.64 17.42
N ALA A 169 10.93 6.47 16.42
CA ALA A 169 11.74 7.61 16.00
C ALA A 169 11.50 8.89 16.84
N GLU A 170 10.46 8.90 17.68
CA GLU A 170 10.17 9.98 18.62
C GLU A 170 11.31 10.09 19.66
N PRO A 171 11.87 11.29 19.93
CA PRO A 171 12.86 11.45 21.00
C PRO A 171 12.23 11.03 22.35
N PRO A 172 12.97 10.28 23.19
CA PRO A 172 12.40 9.68 24.39
C PRO A 172 11.92 10.77 25.38
N ARG A 173 10.64 10.73 25.77
CA ARG A 173 10.14 11.49 26.93
C ARG A 173 10.64 10.85 28.23
N PRO A 174 11.15 11.63 29.20
CA PRO A 174 11.71 11.13 30.46
C PRO A 174 10.68 10.48 31.41
N ASP A 175 9.37 10.68 31.18
CA ASP A 175 8.35 10.38 32.19
C ASP A 175 7.58 9.06 31.97
N ILE A 176 7.86 8.33 30.90
CA ILE A 176 7.21 7.03 30.62
C ILE A 176 8.29 5.96 30.50
N PRO A 177 8.49 5.09 31.51
CA PRO A 177 9.40 3.97 31.36
C PRO A 177 8.84 2.97 30.34
N ARG A 178 9.22 3.14 29.07
CA ARG A 178 9.04 2.10 28.06
C ARG A 178 9.94 0.90 28.46
N PRO A 179 9.46 -0.35 28.33
CA PRO A 179 10.32 -1.50 28.54
C PRO A 179 11.47 -1.42 27.54
N ILE A 180 12.68 -1.15 28.05
CA ILE A 180 13.90 -1.10 27.25
C ILE A 180 14.00 -2.44 26.53
N PRO A 181 13.99 -2.48 25.18
CA PRO A 181 14.34 -3.69 24.47
C PRO A 181 15.78 -3.99 24.87
N LYS A 182 15.96 -4.99 25.75
CA LYS A 182 17.28 -5.42 26.19
C LYS A 182 18.11 -5.62 24.93
N PRO A 183 19.29 -4.97 24.79
CA PRO A 183 20.13 -5.19 23.64
C PRO A 183 20.30 -6.70 23.50
N LYS A 184 20.10 -7.24 22.30
CA LYS A 184 20.32 -8.66 22.02
C LYS A 184 21.79 -8.95 22.30
N VAL A 185 22.10 -9.28 23.56
CA VAL A 185 23.38 -9.83 23.95
C VAL A 185 23.51 -11.09 23.13
N LYS A 186 24.43 -11.09 22.16
CA LYS A 186 24.86 -12.31 21.47
C LYS A 186 25.47 -13.22 22.54
N ARG A 187 24.61 -14.00 23.22
CA ARG A 187 25.04 -15.02 24.17
C ARG A 187 25.75 -16.09 23.35
N LYS A 188 27.09 -16.08 23.39
CA LYS A 188 27.87 -17.27 23.02
C LYS A 188 27.42 -18.39 23.97
N LEU A 189 26.67 -19.35 23.44
CA LEU A 189 26.30 -20.55 24.17
C LEU A 189 27.59 -21.27 24.60
N LYS A 190 27.83 -21.34 25.92
CA LYS A 190 28.81 -22.26 26.48
C LYS A 190 28.32 -23.68 26.21
N LYS A 191 29.23 -24.54 25.73
CA LYS A 191 28.99 -25.90 25.21
C LYS A 191 28.37 -26.89 26.22
N GLU A 192 28.12 -26.48 27.46
CA GLU A 192 27.64 -27.38 28.52
C GLU A 192 26.10 -27.45 28.63
N ALA A 193 25.35 -26.50 28.04
CA ALA A 193 23.87 -26.54 28.03
C ALA A 193 23.28 -27.57 27.05
N ALA A 194 24.09 -28.11 26.12
CA ALA A 194 23.65 -29.11 25.15
C ALA A 194 23.44 -30.50 25.77
N VAL A 195 24.09 -30.80 26.90
CA VAL A 195 24.02 -32.12 27.54
C VAL A 195 22.74 -32.28 28.39
N LEU A 196 22.23 -31.19 28.96
CA LEU A 196 20.99 -31.21 29.76
C LEU A 196 19.69 -31.21 28.93
N LEU A 197 19.73 -30.73 27.67
CA LEU A 197 18.58 -30.79 26.77
C LEU A 197 18.43 -32.14 26.04
N ALA A 198 19.52 -32.91 25.93
CA ALA A 198 19.49 -34.23 25.31
C ALA A 198 18.80 -35.30 26.20
N SER A 199 18.79 -35.11 27.54
CA SER A 199 18.16 -36.06 28.47
C SER A 199 16.64 -35.88 28.62
N ILE A 200 16.10 -34.69 28.33
CA ILE A 200 14.64 -34.44 28.36
C ILE A 200 13.98 -34.95 27.06
N ALA A 201 14.71 -34.92 25.93
CA ALA A 201 14.22 -35.41 24.64
C ALA A 201 14.05 -36.94 24.61
N THR A 202 14.87 -37.70 25.33
CA THR A 202 14.77 -39.18 25.37
C THR A 202 13.59 -39.67 26.20
N VAL A 203 13.20 -38.98 27.27
CA VAL A 203 12.04 -39.35 28.10
C VAL A 203 10.71 -39.08 27.38
N LEU A 204 10.62 -37.99 26.61
CA LEU A 204 9.43 -37.66 25.82
C LEU A 204 9.22 -38.60 24.62
N LEU A 205 10.30 -39.14 24.03
CA LEU A 205 10.20 -40.03 22.87
C LEU A 205 9.69 -41.43 23.25
N VAL A 206 10.04 -41.92 24.45
CA VAL A 206 9.51 -43.20 24.97
C VAL A 206 8.01 -43.11 25.25
N PHE A 207 7.52 -41.96 25.72
CA PHE A 207 6.08 -41.74 25.98
C PHE A 207 5.25 -41.69 24.70
N VAL A 208 5.79 -41.10 23.63
CA VAL A 208 5.14 -41.02 22.31
C VAL A 208 5.10 -42.38 21.61
N VAL A 209 6.18 -43.18 21.71
CA VAL A 209 6.22 -44.53 21.12
C VAL A 209 5.24 -45.48 21.84
N TRP A 210 5.09 -45.37 23.17
CA TRP A 210 4.10 -46.14 23.92
C TRP A 210 2.66 -45.75 23.58
N LEU A 211 2.39 -44.46 23.34
CA LEU A 211 1.04 -43.99 22.96
C LEU A 211 0.63 -44.44 21.55
N VAL A 212 1.57 -44.53 20.61
CA VAL A 212 1.32 -44.98 19.23
C VAL A 212 1.15 -46.50 19.16
N ALA A 213 1.88 -47.27 19.97
CA ALA A 213 1.74 -48.72 20.04
C ALA A 213 0.36 -49.15 20.57
N ASN A 214 -0.24 -48.35 21.47
CA ASN A 214 -1.56 -48.65 22.04
C ASN A 214 -2.74 -48.22 21.14
N LEU A 215 -2.48 -47.38 20.11
CA LEU A 215 -3.51 -46.90 19.19
C LEU A 215 -3.60 -47.75 17.89
N MET A 216 -2.61 -48.60 17.62
CA MET A 216 -2.52 -49.46 16.43
C MET A 216 -2.96 -50.92 16.69
N ALA A 217 -3.38 -51.25 17.91
CA ALA A 217 -3.87 -52.59 18.24
C ALA A 217 -5.40 -52.67 18.13
N GLN A 218 -5.92 -52.80 16.90
CA GLN A 218 -7.11 -53.61 16.57
C GLN A 218 -7.26 -53.78 15.03
N PRO A 219 -7.84 -54.91 14.56
CA PRO A 219 -7.32 -55.64 13.41
C PRO A 219 -7.97 -55.31 12.05
N GLU A 220 -7.20 -55.66 11.02
CA GLU A 220 -7.51 -55.65 9.59
C GLU A 220 -8.76 -56.46 9.20
N THR A 221 -9.49 -55.98 8.19
CA THR A 221 -10.21 -56.87 7.27
C THR A 221 -9.74 -56.60 5.85
N ALA A 222 -9.26 -57.67 5.24
CA ALA A 222 -8.66 -57.76 3.93
C ALA A 222 -9.70 -57.88 2.81
N THR A 223 -9.32 -57.46 1.60
CA THR A 223 -9.64 -58.22 0.38
C THR A 223 -8.49 -58.11 -0.61
N GLU A 224 -8.09 -59.27 -1.13
CA GLU A 224 -6.89 -59.56 -1.90
C GLU A 224 -6.94 -59.11 -3.38
N SER A 225 -5.72 -59.02 -3.94
CA SER A 225 -5.30 -58.87 -5.35
C SER A 225 -5.59 -60.13 -6.19
N PRO A 226 -5.28 -60.26 -7.52
CA PRO A 226 -3.89 -60.36 -8.04
C PRO A 226 -3.62 -59.76 -9.46
N THR A 227 -2.49 -59.06 -9.68
CA THR A 227 -1.22 -59.50 -10.35
C THR A 227 -1.26 -59.47 -11.91
N THR A 228 -0.35 -58.85 -12.68
CA THR A 228 1.10 -59.12 -12.82
C THR A 228 1.86 -58.01 -13.59
N ALA A 229 3.17 -57.85 -13.34
CA ALA A 229 4.11 -56.79 -13.77
C ALA A 229 4.93 -57.16 -15.06
N PRO A 230 6.13 -56.59 -15.36
CA PRO A 230 6.70 -55.22 -15.30
C PRO A 230 7.37 -54.79 -16.67
N VAL A 231 8.04 -53.62 -16.74
CA VAL A 231 9.42 -53.40 -17.33
C VAL A 231 9.68 -52.03 -18.05
N LYS A 232 10.75 -51.34 -17.59
CA LYS A 232 11.74 -50.38 -18.19
C LYS A 232 11.42 -48.92 -18.60
N LYS A 233 12.33 -48.04 -18.13
CA LYS A 233 12.67 -46.67 -18.58
C LYS A 233 13.52 -46.66 -19.88
N PRO A 234 13.54 -45.53 -20.60
CA PRO A 234 14.80 -44.86 -21.02
C PRO A 234 14.75 -43.33 -20.71
N ALA A 235 15.79 -42.66 -20.21
CA ALA A 235 17.07 -42.26 -20.81
C ALA A 235 16.91 -41.27 -21.99
N ILE A 236 17.19 -39.98 -21.74
CA ILE A 236 17.46 -38.96 -22.78
C ILE A 236 18.85 -38.40 -22.52
N THR A 237 19.64 -38.44 -23.58
CA THR A 237 21.07 -38.14 -23.70
C THR A 237 21.33 -36.65 -23.82
N GLU A 238 22.49 -36.25 -23.30
CA GLU A 238 23.17 -34.97 -23.50
C GLU A 238 23.46 -34.68 -24.99
N THR A 239 23.51 -33.40 -25.35
CA THR A 239 24.66 -32.85 -26.10
C THR A 239 24.87 -31.39 -25.72
N ALA A 240 26.11 -31.09 -25.33
CA ALA A 240 26.64 -29.78 -24.96
C ALA A 240 27.52 -29.20 -26.09
N SER A 241 27.63 -27.87 -26.17
CA SER A 241 28.88 -27.10 -26.38
C SER A 241 28.54 -25.63 -26.65
N LYS A 242 28.85 -24.71 -25.71
CA LYS A 242 30.14 -23.98 -25.51
C LYS A 242 30.37 -22.83 -26.49
N LYS A 243 30.41 -21.60 -25.98
CA LYS A 243 31.66 -20.85 -25.73
C LYS A 243 31.41 -19.46 -25.10
N ASP A 244 32.03 -19.23 -23.95
CA ASP A 244 32.36 -17.93 -23.37
C ASP A 244 33.50 -17.25 -24.16
N GLU A 245 33.56 -15.91 -24.18
CA GLU A 245 34.62 -15.06 -23.56
C GLU A 245 34.53 -13.55 -23.98
N PRO A 246 35.21 -12.57 -23.31
CA PRO A 246 34.51 -11.54 -22.54
C PRO A 246 35.04 -10.06 -22.64
N VAL A 247 34.48 -9.18 -21.79
CA VAL A 247 34.98 -7.87 -21.26
C VAL A 247 35.15 -6.66 -22.20
N LYS A 248 34.50 -5.53 -21.85
CA LYS A 248 35.16 -4.22 -21.63
C LYS A 248 34.24 -3.18 -20.97
N GLU A 249 34.85 -2.43 -20.05
CA GLU A 249 34.28 -1.40 -19.18
C GLU A 249 34.69 0.00 -19.69
N VAL A 250 33.86 1.01 -19.36
CA VAL A 250 34.06 2.49 -19.43
C VAL A 250 34.08 3.08 -20.86
N VAL A 251 33.28 4.09 -21.24
CA VAL A 251 33.39 5.53 -20.90
C VAL A 251 32.09 6.27 -21.31
N ALA A 252 31.69 7.24 -20.48
CA ALA A 252 30.62 8.20 -20.73
C ALA A 252 30.86 9.10 -21.95
N THR A 253 29.87 9.26 -22.83
CA THR A 253 29.76 10.44 -23.73
C THR A 253 28.29 10.75 -24.02
N THR A 254 27.86 11.91 -23.51
CA THR A 254 27.04 12.96 -24.14
C THR A 254 25.73 12.61 -24.87
N LYS A 255 24.64 13.23 -24.38
CA LYS A 255 23.38 13.61 -25.04
C LYS A 255 23.31 13.35 -26.55
N GLU A 256 22.56 12.34 -26.93
CA GLU A 256 21.69 12.38 -28.11
C GLU A 256 20.25 12.27 -27.62
N GLU A 257 19.41 13.24 -27.98
CA GLU A 257 17.95 13.10 -27.94
C GLU A 257 17.58 11.98 -28.91
N THR A 258 17.69 10.74 -28.46
CA THR A 258 17.14 9.58 -29.16
C THR A 258 15.64 9.78 -29.14
N LYS A 259 15.05 9.96 -30.31
CA LYS A 259 13.60 9.98 -30.50
C LYS A 259 13.11 8.56 -30.18
N LEU A 260 12.75 8.35 -28.92
CA LEU A 260 12.42 7.02 -28.37
C LEU A 260 11.19 6.45 -29.09
N GLU A 261 11.30 5.21 -29.55
CA GLU A 261 10.28 4.50 -30.33
C GLU A 261 8.98 4.32 -29.54
N PHE A 262 7.85 4.28 -30.26
CA PHE A 262 6.54 3.92 -29.70
C PHE A 262 6.60 2.49 -29.13
N VAL A 263 5.88 2.26 -28.04
CA VAL A 263 5.72 0.96 -27.39
C VAL A 263 4.30 0.43 -27.65
N SER A 264 4.12 -0.89 -27.60
CA SER A 264 2.78 -1.48 -27.66
C SER A 264 1.93 -1.08 -26.45
N ASP A 265 0.61 -1.10 -26.61
CA ASP A 265 -0.33 -0.75 -25.53
C ASP A 265 -0.18 -1.63 -24.29
N GLU A 266 0.08 -2.93 -24.47
CA GLU A 266 0.37 -3.86 -23.38
C GLU A 266 1.63 -3.47 -22.59
N ALA A 267 2.68 -3.03 -23.31
CA ALA A 267 3.91 -2.56 -22.70
C ALA A 267 3.68 -1.22 -21.99
N ALA A 268 2.97 -0.28 -22.62
CA ALA A 268 2.63 1.01 -22.02
C ALA A 268 1.77 0.88 -20.76
N ARG A 269 0.79 -0.03 -20.74
CA ARG A 269 0.01 -0.34 -19.54
C ARG A 269 0.88 -0.91 -18.43
N THR A 270 1.84 -1.78 -18.78
CA THR A 270 2.82 -2.32 -17.81
C THR A 270 3.68 -1.20 -17.22
N TYR A 271 4.15 -0.30 -18.07
CA TYR A 271 4.91 0.87 -17.65
C TYR A 271 4.10 1.85 -16.81
N TYR A 272 2.82 2.07 -17.13
CA TYR A 272 1.92 2.85 -16.30
C TYR A 272 1.79 2.25 -14.90
N ASN A 273 1.53 0.94 -14.80
CA ASN A 273 1.36 0.26 -13.51
C ASN A 273 2.64 0.33 -12.65
N GLU A 274 3.81 0.09 -13.25
CA GLU A 274 5.08 0.22 -12.53
C GLU A 274 5.39 1.68 -12.20
N GLY A 275 5.12 2.62 -13.09
CA GLY A 275 5.31 4.06 -12.85
C GLY A 275 4.43 4.59 -11.73
N TYR A 276 3.16 4.23 -11.71
CA TYR A 276 2.24 4.55 -10.62
C TYR A 276 2.70 3.92 -9.30
N LYS A 277 3.17 2.68 -9.32
CA LYS A 277 3.74 2.02 -8.13
C LYS A 277 4.99 2.72 -7.60
N GLN A 278 5.86 3.25 -8.45
CA GLN A 278 7.01 4.07 -8.01
C GLN A 278 6.55 5.43 -7.48
N PHE A 279 5.57 6.05 -8.14
CA PHE A 279 4.94 7.30 -7.66
C PHE A 279 4.37 7.14 -6.25
N MET A 280 3.65 6.05 -5.98
CA MET A 280 3.11 5.73 -4.66
C MET A 280 4.17 5.42 -3.60
N LYS A 281 5.39 5.08 -4.00
CA LYS A 281 6.55 4.91 -3.11
C LYS A 281 7.36 6.20 -2.93
N GLU A 282 6.93 7.30 -3.55
CA GLU A 282 7.65 8.58 -3.61
C GLU A 282 9.03 8.48 -4.31
N ASP A 283 9.26 7.43 -5.10
CA ASP A 283 10.41 7.34 -5.98
C ASP A 283 10.09 8.06 -7.30
N PHE A 284 10.02 9.40 -7.22
CA PHE A 284 9.67 10.26 -8.35
C PHE A 284 10.65 10.17 -9.53
N PRO A 285 11.98 10.03 -9.34
CA PRO A 285 12.90 9.78 -10.45
C PRO A 285 12.53 8.52 -11.22
N ALA A 286 12.24 7.40 -10.54
CA ALA A 286 11.84 6.16 -11.20
C ALA A 286 10.43 6.27 -11.80
N ALA A 287 9.49 6.95 -11.13
CA ALA A 287 8.15 7.19 -11.63
C ALA A 287 8.17 7.97 -12.96
N VAL A 288 8.99 9.01 -13.06
CA VAL A 288 9.19 9.77 -14.30
C VAL A 288 9.60 8.85 -15.43
N VAL A 289 10.62 8.00 -15.23
CA VAL A 289 11.11 7.10 -16.29
C VAL A 289 9.98 6.20 -16.78
N TYR A 290 9.30 5.50 -15.88
CA TYR A 290 8.24 4.57 -16.25
C TYR A 290 7.03 5.25 -16.88
N LEU A 291 6.59 6.40 -16.34
CA LEU A 291 5.44 7.12 -16.87
C LEU A 291 5.75 7.79 -18.22
N GLU A 292 6.99 8.21 -18.47
CA GLU A 292 7.43 8.63 -19.80
C GLU A 292 7.34 7.50 -20.83
N TYR A 293 7.65 6.25 -20.46
CA TYR A 293 7.44 5.10 -21.34
C TYR A 293 5.97 4.77 -21.54
N ALA A 294 5.14 4.91 -20.49
CA ALA A 294 3.69 4.69 -20.59
C ALA A 294 3.01 5.67 -21.56
N MET A 295 3.57 6.87 -21.71
CA MET A 295 3.08 7.91 -22.63
C MET A 295 3.49 7.70 -24.10
N ARG A 296 4.21 6.63 -24.43
CA ARG A 296 4.73 6.35 -25.78
C ARG A 296 3.88 5.35 -26.56
N THR A 297 2.56 5.47 -26.53
CA THR A 297 1.64 4.65 -27.33
C THR A 297 1.28 5.35 -28.64
N GLU A 298 0.89 4.57 -29.66
CA GLU A 298 0.34 5.12 -30.92
C GLU A 298 -1.11 5.59 -30.74
N GLU A 299 -1.84 4.98 -29.81
CA GLU A 299 -3.24 5.29 -29.50
C GLU A 299 -3.37 5.94 -28.11
N SER A 300 -4.27 6.93 -28.01
CA SER A 300 -4.67 7.58 -26.75
C SER A 300 -5.58 6.64 -25.94
N ASP A 301 -4.95 5.63 -25.33
CA ASP A 301 -5.63 4.64 -24.51
C ASP A 301 -6.16 5.19 -23.18
N TYR A 302 -7.10 4.47 -22.56
CA TYR A 302 -7.79 4.83 -21.32
C TYR A 302 -6.86 5.22 -20.15
N PHE A 303 -5.61 4.74 -20.11
CA PHE A 303 -4.68 5.04 -19.01
C PHE A 303 -3.73 6.20 -19.31
N THR A 304 -3.76 6.77 -20.53
CA THR A 304 -2.76 7.75 -20.96
C THR A 304 -2.99 9.14 -20.37
N ASP A 305 -4.24 9.50 -20.06
CA ASP A 305 -4.57 10.69 -19.30
C ASP A 305 -4.10 10.56 -17.83
N ASP A 306 -4.36 9.43 -17.18
CA ASP A 306 -3.82 9.11 -15.86
C ASP A 306 -2.28 9.20 -15.86
N ALA A 307 -1.64 8.56 -16.84
CA ALA A 307 -0.18 8.56 -17.00
C ALA A 307 0.35 9.99 -17.14
N SER A 308 -0.32 10.83 -17.94
CA SER A 308 0.04 12.24 -18.09
C SER A 308 -0.08 13.02 -16.79
N TYR A 309 -1.15 12.80 -16.02
CA TYR A 309 -1.37 13.47 -14.75
C TYR A 309 -0.29 13.08 -13.72
N PHE A 310 -0.02 11.78 -13.55
CA PHE A 310 1.00 11.32 -12.62
C PHE A 310 2.42 11.68 -13.09
N LEU A 311 2.67 11.77 -14.40
CA LEU A 311 3.94 12.24 -14.95
C LEU A 311 4.15 13.72 -14.62
N ALA A 312 3.15 14.57 -14.85
CA ALA A 312 3.19 15.98 -14.48
C ALA A 312 3.37 16.17 -12.96
N SER A 313 2.71 15.34 -12.16
CA SER A 313 2.88 15.31 -10.70
C SER A 313 4.32 14.95 -10.30
N SER A 314 4.91 13.94 -10.96
CA SER A 314 6.28 13.50 -10.71
C SER A 314 7.30 14.57 -11.12
N TYR A 315 7.12 15.20 -12.29
CA TYR A 315 7.95 16.31 -12.72
C TYR A 315 7.90 17.50 -11.76
N LEU A 316 6.73 17.81 -11.20
CA LEU A 316 6.58 18.88 -10.22
C LEU A 316 7.42 18.60 -8.96
N ARG A 317 7.48 17.33 -8.51
CA ARG A 317 8.30 16.90 -7.37
C ARG A 317 9.80 16.90 -7.66
N GLU A 318 10.16 16.57 -8.89
CA GLU A 318 11.52 16.65 -9.41
C GLU A 318 11.95 18.07 -9.82
N GLN A 319 11.11 19.08 -9.54
CA GLN A 319 11.34 20.50 -9.88
C GLN A 319 11.57 20.75 -11.39
N LYS A 320 11.06 19.85 -12.24
CA LYS A 320 11.10 19.95 -13.71
C LYS A 320 9.90 20.75 -14.22
N TYR A 321 9.81 22.01 -13.81
CA TYR A 321 8.62 22.83 -13.97
C TYR A 321 8.25 23.09 -15.44
N GLU A 322 9.23 23.26 -16.33
CA GLU A 322 8.98 23.40 -17.76
C GLU A 322 8.29 22.16 -18.35
N ASP A 323 8.67 20.97 -17.90
CA ASP A 323 8.09 19.70 -18.35
C ASP A 323 6.66 19.55 -17.85
N VAL A 324 6.34 19.97 -16.62
CA VAL A 324 4.95 20.04 -16.11
C VAL A 324 4.08 20.88 -17.04
N VAL A 325 4.56 22.09 -17.39
CA VAL A 325 3.81 23.01 -18.27
C VAL A 325 3.67 22.42 -19.68
N LYS A 326 4.69 21.72 -20.19
CA LYS A 326 4.65 21.05 -21.49
C LYS A 326 3.61 19.94 -21.51
N ILE A 327 3.60 19.05 -20.51
CA ILE A 327 2.64 17.94 -20.40
C ILE A 327 1.21 18.47 -20.25
N ALA A 328 0.97 19.45 -19.38
CA ALA A 328 -0.36 20.04 -19.21
C ALA A 328 -0.90 20.70 -20.49
N LYS A 329 -0.02 21.36 -21.26
CA LYS A 329 -0.38 21.91 -22.59
C LYS A 329 -0.70 20.82 -23.60
N ALA A 330 0.04 19.70 -23.59
CA ALA A 330 -0.23 18.56 -24.46
C ALA A 330 -1.57 17.91 -24.10
N PHE A 331 -1.80 17.61 -22.82
CA PHE A 331 -3.05 17.06 -22.29
C PHE A 331 -4.27 17.87 -22.76
N ARG A 332 -4.23 19.20 -22.63
CA ARG A 332 -5.35 20.06 -23.02
C ARG A 332 -5.62 20.10 -24.53
N LYS A 333 -4.60 19.84 -25.34
CA LYS A 333 -4.71 19.82 -26.81
C LYS A 333 -5.23 18.48 -27.34
N GLU A 334 -5.22 17.44 -26.51
CA GLU A 334 -5.66 16.11 -26.91
C GLU A 334 -7.15 16.11 -27.26
N LYS A 335 -7.50 15.41 -28.34
CA LYS A 335 -8.85 15.38 -28.90
C LYS A 335 -9.60 14.11 -28.54
N ASP A 336 -8.89 13.10 -28.05
CA ASP A 336 -9.48 11.86 -27.56
C ASP A 336 -10.52 12.10 -26.45
N VAL A 337 -11.54 11.23 -26.40
CA VAL A 337 -12.63 11.35 -25.43
C VAL A 337 -12.12 11.14 -24.01
N ASN A 338 -11.16 10.24 -23.79
CA ASN A 338 -10.60 9.96 -22.47
C ASN A 338 -9.98 11.22 -21.87
N TYR A 339 -9.23 12.00 -22.64
CA TYR A 339 -8.64 13.26 -22.16
C TYR A 339 -9.66 14.39 -21.96
N LYS A 340 -10.71 14.43 -22.79
CA LYS A 340 -11.77 15.44 -22.69
C LYS A 340 -12.63 15.24 -21.45
N GLU A 341 -12.93 13.99 -21.12
CA GLU A 341 -13.77 13.58 -19.99
C GLU A 341 -12.95 13.22 -18.74
N SER A 342 -11.62 13.25 -18.84
CA SER A 342 -10.72 12.88 -17.75
C SER A 342 -11.01 13.66 -16.47
N PRO A 343 -11.11 12.99 -15.31
CA PRO A 343 -11.24 13.66 -14.01
C PRO A 343 -10.00 14.50 -13.67
N TYR A 344 -8.87 14.28 -14.34
CA TYR A 344 -7.62 14.99 -14.12
C TYR A 344 -7.47 16.27 -14.95
N ARG A 345 -8.41 16.55 -15.85
CA ARG A 345 -8.32 17.64 -16.83
C ARG A 345 -8.13 19.01 -16.19
N GLU A 346 -8.71 19.24 -15.02
CA GLU A 346 -8.55 20.47 -14.26
C GLU A 346 -7.40 20.38 -13.25
N GLY A 347 -7.22 19.21 -12.63
CA GLY A 347 -6.09 18.95 -11.73
C GLY A 347 -4.73 19.18 -12.39
N ILE A 348 -4.55 18.76 -13.64
CA ILE A 348 -3.29 18.98 -14.38
C ILE A 348 -3.05 20.46 -14.71
N ARG A 349 -4.13 21.26 -14.82
CA ARG A 349 -4.02 22.72 -14.98
C ARG A 349 -3.57 23.39 -13.69
N LEU A 350 -4.08 22.93 -12.55
CA LEU A 350 -3.61 23.38 -11.24
C LEU A 350 -2.10 23.09 -11.07
N GLN A 351 -1.63 21.91 -11.48
CA GLN A 351 -0.20 21.60 -11.50
C GLN A 351 0.61 22.52 -12.43
N ALA A 352 0.06 22.85 -13.61
CA ALA A 352 0.69 23.81 -14.51
C ALA A 352 0.79 25.20 -13.90
N SER A 353 -0.23 25.66 -13.17
CA SER A 353 -0.18 26.93 -12.45
C SER A 353 0.95 26.93 -11.42
N ARG A 354 1.09 25.85 -10.63
CA ARG A 354 2.18 25.70 -9.65
C ARG A 354 3.55 25.78 -10.29
N ALA A 355 3.74 25.05 -11.38
CA ALA A 355 4.99 25.09 -12.15
C ALA A 355 5.26 26.48 -12.73
N LEU A 356 4.25 27.17 -13.26
CA LEU A 356 4.40 28.53 -13.78
C LEU A 356 4.80 29.53 -12.70
N TRP A 357 4.22 29.42 -11.51
CA TRP A 357 4.59 30.26 -10.37
C TRP A 357 6.05 30.03 -9.96
N GLN A 358 6.49 28.78 -9.86
CA GLN A 358 7.90 28.43 -9.58
C GLN A 358 8.87 28.91 -10.68
N LEU A 359 8.39 29.08 -11.91
CA LEU A 359 9.15 29.65 -13.03
C LEU A 359 9.11 31.19 -13.08
N GLY A 360 8.57 31.86 -12.06
CA GLY A 360 8.42 33.33 -12.05
C GLY A 360 7.40 33.86 -13.07
N LYS A 361 6.52 33.00 -13.61
CA LYS A 361 5.47 33.35 -14.59
C LYS A 361 4.14 33.56 -13.88
N GLU A 362 4.16 34.42 -12.87
CA GLU A 362 3.05 34.62 -11.94
C GLU A 362 1.73 35.01 -12.62
N THR A 363 1.78 35.95 -13.58
CA THR A 363 0.59 36.36 -14.34
C THR A 363 -0.11 35.20 -15.03
N GLN A 364 0.66 34.24 -15.59
CA GLN A 364 0.11 33.04 -16.20
C GLN A 364 -0.41 32.05 -15.16
N ALA A 365 0.27 31.93 -14.02
CA ALA A 365 -0.18 31.10 -12.90
C ALA A 365 -1.53 31.59 -12.37
N ILE A 366 -1.65 32.88 -12.06
CA ILE A 366 -2.89 33.52 -11.58
C ILE A 366 -4.02 33.39 -12.59
N SER A 367 -3.74 33.62 -13.89
CA SER A 367 -4.75 33.45 -14.94
C SER A 367 -5.36 32.04 -14.93
N ILE A 368 -4.55 31.00 -14.74
CA ILE A 368 -5.06 29.63 -14.65
C ILE A 368 -5.89 29.44 -13.37
N LEU A 369 -5.45 29.98 -12.24
CA LEU A 369 -6.19 29.88 -10.97
C LEU A 369 -7.55 30.56 -11.08
N ASP A 370 -7.61 31.74 -11.69
CA ASP A 370 -8.88 32.44 -11.91
C ASP A 370 -9.85 31.65 -12.77
N GLU A 371 -9.37 31.00 -13.83
CA GLU A 371 -10.21 30.11 -14.63
C GLU A 371 -10.72 28.91 -13.83
N LEU A 372 -9.90 28.33 -12.95
CA LEU A 372 -10.29 27.18 -12.10
C LEU A 372 -11.23 27.59 -10.95
N ILE A 373 -11.16 28.84 -10.49
CA ILE A 373 -12.00 29.37 -9.41
C ILE A 373 -13.40 29.74 -9.93
N ASN A 374 -13.49 30.27 -11.16
CA ASN A 374 -14.72 30.85 -11.71
C ASN A 374 -15.57 29.87 -12.54
N LYS A 375 -15.29 28.56 -12.48
CA LYS A 375 -16.13 27.55 -13.15
C LYS A 375 -17.48 27.37 -12.42
N SER A 376 -18.46 26.78 -13.12
CA SER A 376 -19.84 26.62 -12.64
C SER A 376 -19.98 25.66 -11.46
N ASP A 377 -19.15 24.62 -11.42
CA ASP A 377 -19.24 23.55 -10.44
C ASP A 377 -18.03 23.59 -9.50
N GLU A 378 -18.27 23.70 -8.19
CA GLU A 378 -17.20 23.68 -7.19
C GLU A 378 -16.76 22.25 -6.88
N ASP A 379 -15.45 22.01 -6.91
CA ASP A 379 -14.83 20.76 -6.47
C ASP A 379 -13.48 21.02 -5.78
N TRP A 380 -12.76 19.94 -5.48
CA TRP A 380 -11.45 20.00 -4.84
C TRP A 380 -10.46 20.91 -5.59
N VAL A 381 -10.50 20.96 -6.93
CA VAL A 381 -9.62 21.83 -7.74
C VAL A 381 -9.96 23.30 -7.53
N THR A 382 -11.25 23.64 -7.41
CA THR A 382 -11.70 25.01 -7.08
C THR A 382 -11.14 25.45 -5.74
N TYR A 383 -11.29 24.62 -4.69
CA TYR A 383 -10.80 24.94 -3.35
C TYR A 383 -9.27 25.10 -3.32
N GLU A 384 -8.56 24.20 -3.99
CA GLU A 384 -7.10 24.26 -4.14
C GLU A 384 -6.64 25.51 -4.90
N ALA A 385 -7.35 25.88 -5.97
CA ALA A 385 -7.02 27.06 -6.75
C ALA A 385 -7.20 28.35 -5.93
N ARG A 386 -8.25 28.45 -5.10
CA ARG A 386 -8.45 29.57 -4.17
C ARG A 386 -7.33 29.67 -3.15
N ALA A 387 -6.98 28.55 -2.52
CA ALA A 387 -5.91 28.50 -1.52
C ALA A 387 -4.56 28.92 -2.13
N MET A 388 -4.24 28.38 -3.31
CA MET A 388 -3.01 28.74 -4.02
C MET A 388 -3.01 30.21 -4.44
N LYS A 389 -4.13 30.74 -4.96
CA LYS A 389 -4.19 32.15 -5.40
C LYS A 389 -3.93 33.10 -4.23
N LYS A 390 -4.50 32.81 -3.06
CA LYS A 390 -4.24 33.57 -1.84
C LYS A 390 -2.74 33.59 -1.50
N PHE A 391 -2.07 32.44 -1.60
CA PHE A 391 -0.65 32.34 -1.31
C PHE A 391 0.23 33.09 -2.33
N VAL A 392 -0.10 32.99 -3.62
CA VAL A 392 0.64 33.70 -4.68
C VAL A 392 0.51 35.23 -4.53
N VAL A 393 -0.69 35.72 -4.20
CA VAL A 393 -0.97 37.17 -4.08
C VAL A 393 -0.53 37.76 -2.73
N ASP A 394 -0.76 37.07 -1.61
CA ASP A 394 -0.46 37.59 -0.28
C ASP A 394 1.01 37.36 0.12
N GLY A 395 1.69 36.38 -0.51
CA GLY A 395 3.08 36.00 -0.21
C GLY A 395 4.14 37.03 -0.61
N GLU A 396 3.83 37.99 -1.48
CA GLU A 396 4.71 39.12 -1.80
C GLU A 396 4.60 40.27 -0.78
N SER A 397 3.55 40.32 0.04
CA SER A 397 3.31 41.46 0.96
C SER A 397 4.08 41.42 2.28
N SER A 398 4.91 40.40 2.52
CA SER A 398 5.58 40.20 3.81
C SER A 398 7.09 40.46 3.82
N SER A 399 7.67 40.95 2.72
CA SER A 399 9.12 41.18 2.61
C SER A 399 9.55 42.63 2.36
N GLU A 400 8.64 43.62 2.39
CA GLU A 400 9.01 45.04 2.16
C GLU A 400 8.77 45.99 3.34
N ASP A 401 8.23 45.52 4.48
CA ASP A 401 7.92 46.40 5.64
C ASP A 401 8.90 46.31 6.83
N GLU A 402 10.08 45.67 6.68
CA GLU A 402 11.13 45.62 7.73
C GLU A 402 12.44 46.35 7.36
N GLU A 403 12.40 47.37 6.50
CA GLU A 403 13.48 48.35 6.33
C GLU A 403 12.97 49.80 6.46
N GLU A 404 12.50 50.19 7.65
CA GLU A 404 12.63 51.57 8.17
C GLU A 404 12.11 51.63 9.61
N THR A 405 12.96 51.29 10.58
CA THR A 405 13.10 51.95 11.90
C THR A 405 14.02 51.12 12.80
N GLY A 406 15.30 51.51 12.81
CA GLY A 406 16.33 50.98 13.71
C GLY A 406 17.66 51.68 13.53
#